data_AF-A0A523GAE5-F1
#
_entry.id   AF-A0A523GAE5-F1
#
_cell.length_a   1.000
_cell.length_b   1.000
_cell.length_c   1.000
_cell.angle_alpha   90.00
_cell.angle_beta   90.00
_cell.angle_gamma   90.00
#
_symmetry.space_group_name_H-M   'P 1'
#
loop_
_entity.id
_entity.type
_entity.pdbx_description
1 polymer ?
#
loop_
_entity_poly.entity_id
_entity_poly.type
_entity_poly.pdbx_seq_one_letter_code
_entity_poly.pdbx_strand_id
1 'polypeptide(L)' 'MREDQTVEVEVTVNGKTRLMNYRVKAFDWTKGGTDPDRRIERLRSMINSYDPQWELVQIGAPDGHMVPVMFRQRVQNAS' A
#
# COMPACT_ATOMS: atom_id res chain seq x y z
N MET A 1 -1.25 -1.08 -15.57
CA MET A 1 -0.69 -0.50 -14.32
C MET A 1 0.78 -0.87 -14.22
N ARG A 2 1.70 0.06 -13.96
CA ARG A 2 3.09 -0.30 -13.59
C ARG A 2 3.03 -0.99 -12.22
N GLU A 3 3.77 -2.08 -12.02
CA GLU A 3 3.58 -2.98 -10.86
C GLU A 3 3.76 -2.26 -9.50
N ASP A 4 4.71 -1.32 -9.45
CA ASP A 4 5.06 -0.55 -8.25
C ASP A 4 5.18 0.92 -8.60
N GLN A 5 4.50 1.80 -7.85
CA GLN A 5 4.63 3.25 -7.97
C GLN A 5 4.95 3.86 -6.60
N THR A 6 5.96 4.72 -6.54
CA THR A 6 6.30 5.50 -5.34
C THR A 6 5.91 6.95 -5.56
N VAL A 7 5.25 7.56 -4.59
CA VAL A 7 4.85 8.96 -4.59
C VAL A 7 5.41 9.62 -3.34
N GLU A 8 6.15 10.71 -3.51
CA GLU A 8 6.62 11.55 -2.41
C GLU A 8 5.74 12.81 -2.35
N VAL A 9 5.23 13.13 -1.16
CA VAL A 9 4.36 14.28 -0.93
C VAL A 9 4.97 15.14 0.16
N GLU A 10 5.31 16.38 -0.17
CA GLU A 10 5.69 17.39 0.82
C GLU A 10 4.45 18.17 1.26
N VAL A 11 4.18 18.19 2.57
CA VAL A 11 3.03 18.90 3.16
C VAL A 11 3.52 19.96 4.13
N THR A 12 3.09 21.20 3.94
CA THR A 12 3.36 22.30 4.88
C THR A 12 2.09 22.70 5.61
N VAL A 13 2.09 22.62 6.94
CA VAL A 13 0.97 23.03 7.81
C VAL A 13 1.48 24.02 8.85
N ASN A 14 0.92 25.22 8.90
CA ASN A 14 1.32 26.30 9.83
C ASN A 14 2.85 26.56 9.82
N GLY A 15 3.45 26.58 8.63
CA GLY A 15 4.89 26.79 8.45
C GLY A 15 5.77 25.59 8.82
N LYS A 16 5.19 24.45 9.23
CA LYS A 16 5.93 23.20 9.46
C LYS A 16 5.78 22.28 8.27
N THR A 17 6.91 22.02 7.60
CA THR A 17 7.00 21.08 6.48
C THR A 17 7.19 19.65 6.99
N ARG A 18 6.48 18.69 6.39
CA ARG A 18 6.66 17.26 6.60
C ARG A 18 6.69 16.56 5.26
N LEU A 19 7.69 15.71 5.07
CA LEU A 19 7.75 14.79 3.95
C LEU A 19 6.93 13.54 4.27
N MET A 20 6.04 13.15 3.38
CA MET A 20 5.23 11.94 3.47
C MET A 20 5.45 11.08 2.23
N ASN A 21 5.94 9.86 2.45
CA ASN A 21 6.17 8.91 1.36
C ASN A 21 5.02 7.91 1.28
N TYR A 22 4.52 7.70 0.06
CA TYR A 22 3.49 6.73 -0.27
C TYR A 22 3.99 5.76 -1.33
N ARG A 23 3.52 4.51 -1.26
CA ARG A 23 3.76 3.48 -2.27
C ARG A 23 2.46 2.80 -2.64
N VAL A 24 2.23 2.62 -3.93
CA VAL A 24 1.13 1.83 -4.47
C VAL A 24 1.69 0.54 -5.05
N LYS A 25 1.15 -0.58 -4.60
CA LYS A 25 1.46 -1.94 -5.08
C LYS A 25 0.26 -2.49 -5.83
N ALA A 26 0.51 -3.08 -7.00
CA ALA A 26 -0.47 -3.86 -7.73
C ALA A 26 -0.59 -5.27 -7.12
N PHE A 27 -1.73 -5.62 -6.54
CA PHE A 27 -2.00 -6.99 -6.09
C PHE A 27 -2.86 -7.75 -7.11
N ASP A 28 -2.32 -8.82 -7.69
CA ASP A 28 -3.09 -9.71 -8.58
C ASP A 28 -4.05 -10.61 -7.76
N TRP A 29 -5.34 -10.25 -7.82
CA TRP A 29 -6.42 -10.92 -7.10
C TRP A 29 -6.77 -12.29 -7.69
N THR A 30 -6.37 -12.59 -8.92
CA THR A 30 -6.72 -13.85 -9.62
C THR A 30 -5.81 -15.01 -9.29
N LYS A 31 -4.56 -14.74 -8.88
CA LYS A 31 -3.58 -15.77 -8.48
C LYS A 31 -4.01 -16.63 -7.27
N GLY A 32 -5.14 -16.33 -6.63
CA GLY A 32 -5.75 -17.14 -5.56
C GLY A 32 -6.71 -18.22 -6.05
N GLY A 33 -6.92 -18.35 -7.37
CA GLY A 33 -7.97 -19.21 -7.93
C GLY A 33 -9.33 -18.51 -7.87
N THR A 34 -10.44 -19.25 -7.89
CA THR A 34 -11.81 -18.70 -7.84
C THR A 34 -12.36 -18.53 -6.42
N ASP A 35 -11.69 -19.12 -5.42
CA ASP A 35 -12.08 -19.08 -4.01
C ASP A 35 -11.83 -17.69 -3.39
N PRO A 36 -12.88 -16.97 -2.94
CA PRO A 36 -12.74 -15.67 -2.29
C PRO A 36 -11.88 -15.69 -1.03
N ASP A 37 -11.98 -16.73 -0.21
CA ASP A 37 -11.27 -16.79 1.09
C ASP A 37 -9.77 -16.91 0.87
N ARG A 38 -9.37 -17.78 -0.06
CA ARG A 38 -7.97 -17.92 -0.48
C ARG A 38 -7.39 -16.63 -1.06
N ARG A 39 -8.19 -15.83 -1.76
CA ARG A 39 -7.75 -14.52 -2.27
C ARG A 39 -7.51 -13.52 -1.14
N ILE A 40 -8.42 -13.49 -0.16
CA ILE A 40 -8.30 -12.65 1.04
C ILE A 40 -7.05 -13.04 1.86
N GLU A 41 -6.80 -14.33 2.05
CA GLU A 41 -5.62 -14.81 2.77
C GLU A 41 -4.32 -14.40 2.09
N ARG A 42 -4.25 -14.50 0.76
CA ARG A 42 -3.07 -14.05 -0.01
C ARG A 42 -2.85 -12.55 0.12
N LEU A 43 -3.90 -11.74 0.06
CA LEU A 43 -3.80 -10.31 0.27
C LEU A 43 -3.30 -10.00 1.69
N ARG A 44 -3.89 -10.63 2.71
CA ARG A 44 -3.49 -10.48 4.12
C ARG A 44 -2.01 -10.87 4.32
N SER A 45 -1.58 -11.98 3.74
CA SER A 45 -0.19 -12.41 3.79
C SER A 45 0.75 -11.38 3.16
N MET A 46 0.40 -10.85 1.98
CA MET A 46 1.21 -9.83 1.31
C MET A 46 1.31 -8.54 2.13
N ILE A 47 0.22 -8.11 2.78
CA ILE A 47 0.21 -6.93 3.66
C ILE A 47 1.09 -7.17 4.89
N ASN A 48 0.94 -8.32 5.55
CA ASN A 48 1.65 -8.64 6.79
C ASN A 48 3.14 -8.90 6.59
N SER A 49 3.54 -9.42 5.42
CA SER A 49 4.93 -9.65 5.06
C SER A 49 5.60 -8.43 4.44
N TYR A 50 4.90 -7.30 4.31
CA TYR A 50 5.47 -6.09 3.74
C TYR A 50 6.46 -5.43 4.72
N ASP A 51 7.20 -4.44 4.23
CA ASP A 51 8.21 -3.72 5.02
C ASP A 51 7.54 -3.05 6.25
N PRO A 52 8.00 -3.34 7.48
CA PRO A 52 7.40 -2.81 8.71
C PRO A 52 7.51 -1.29 8.85
N GLN A 53 8.42 -0.65 8.10
CA GLN A 53 8.50 0.82 8.00
C GLN A 53 7.35 1.42 7.20
N TRP A 54 6.49 0.59 6.60
CA TRP A 54 5.35 1.00 5.81
C TRP A 54 4.06 0.49 6.46
N GLU A 55 3.03 1.32 6.46
CA GLU A 55 1.72 0.99 7.00
C GLU A 55 0.66 1.05 5.92
N LEU A 56 -0.27 0.09 5.93
CA LEU A 56 -1.40 0.07 5.01
C LEU A 56 -2.30 1.29 5.28
N VAL A 57 -2.62 2.04 4.22
CA VAL A 57 -3.54 3.18 4.29
C VAL A 57 -4.83 2.90 3.52
N GLN A 58 -4.74 2.24 2.36
CA GLN A 58 -5.90 2.01 1.51
C GLN A 58 -5.76 0.72 0.71
N ILE A 59 -6.87 0.02 0.55
CA ILE A 59 -7.07 -1.00 -0.49
C ILE A 59 -8.08 -0.38 -1.47
N GLY A 60 -7.67 -0.14 -2.70
CA GLY A 60 -8.54 0.47 -3.70
C GLY A 60 -9.45 -0.54 -4.41
N ALA A 61 -10.31 -0.02 -5.29
CA ALA A 61 -11.17 -0.86 -6.11
C ALA A 61 -10.35 -1.68 -7.12
N PRO A 62 -10.76 -2.92 -7.43
CA PRO A 62 -10.14 -3.70 -8.48
C PRO A 62 -10.22 -2.99 -9.84
N ASP A 63 -9.11 -3.00 -10.57
CA ASP A 63 -9.01 -2.66 -12.00
C ASP A 63 -8.62 -3.94 -12.77
N GLY A 64 -9.61 -4.55 -13.40
CA GLY A 64 -9.48 -5.89 -13.99
C GLY A 64 -9.09 -6.93 -12.94
N HIS A 65 -7.85 -7.42 -13.03
CA HIS A 65 -7.29 -8.43 -12.12
C HIS A 65 -6.44 -7.84 -10.99
N MET A 66 -6.20 -6.54 -11.01
CA MET A 66 -5.28 -5.87 -10.09
C MET A 66 -6.06 -5.08 -9.05
N VAL A 67 -5.69 -5.24 -7.79
CA VAL A 67 -6.18 -4.44 -6.67
C VAL A 67 -5.04 -3.53 -6.23
N PRO A 68 -5.18 -2.20 -6.30
CA PRO A 68 -4.15 -1.29 -5.82
C PRO A 68 -4.15 -1.26 -4.29
N VAL A 69 -2.98 -1.45 -3.69
CA VAL A 69 -2.76 -1.41 -2.24
C VAL A 69 -1.79 -0.28 -1.94
N MET A 70 -2.24 0.71 -1.17
CA MET A 70 -1.47 1.89 -0.81
C MET A 70 -0.90 1.77 0.59
N PHE A 71 0.38 2.03 0.69
CA PHE A 71 1.13 2.12 1.93
C PHE A 71 1.68 3.53 2.13
N ARG A 72 1.78 3.96 3.39
CA ARG A 72 2.50 5.17 3.81
C ARG A 72 3.72 4.76 4.61
N GLN A 73 4.84 5.46 4.41
CA GLN A 73 6.00 5.26 5.27
C GLN A 73 5.70 5.82 6.67
N ARG A 74 5.99 5.04 7.71
CA ARG A 74 5.91 5.48 9.10
C ARG A 74 6.86 6.65 9.28
N VAL A 75 6.36 7.75 9.83
CA VAL A 75 7.20 8.87 10.23
C VAL A 75 8.02 8.38 11.43
N GLN A 76 9.35 8.35 11.32
CA GLN A 76 10.19 8.17 12.49
C GLN A 76 9.98 9.40 13.37
N ASN A 77 9.18 9.26 14.42
CA ASN A 77 9.25 10.20 15.52
C ASN A 77 10.62 9.96 16.16
N ALA A 78 11.56 10.88 15.94
CA ALA A 78 12.75 10.93 16.77
C ALA A 78 12.27 11.14 18.21
N SER A 79 12.44 10.13 19.04
CA SER A 79 12.25 10.19 20.49
C SER A 79 13.24 11.17 21.13
#